data_AF-A0A4Q5SK06-F1
#
_entry.id   AF-A0A4Q5SK06-F1
#
_cell.length_a   1.000
_cell.length_b   1.000
_cell.length_c   1.000
_cell.angle_alpha   90.00
_cell.angle_beta   90.00
_cell.angle_gamma   90.00
#
_symmetry.space_group_name_H-M   'P 1'
#
loop_
_entity.id
_entity.type
_entity.pdbx_description
1 polymer ?
#
loop_
_entity_poly.entity_id
_entity_poly.type
_entity_poly.pdbx_seq_one_letter_code
_entity_poly.pdbx_strand_id
1 'polypeptide(L)'
;MAGPRAGRILNDATSQLDRARGAPAPDTVAVDGRSLAQLLAFAAGYGELIRFYDLDDRPAGDWSAFFAADPTIGYAMQLAIDLPEVETALRDLLRDVRDPRDPEARGHRLRRLLAAIVHLLAILDRDWPGGGDGEARLRAHRLRGHHPALHPQLARVQQHLSRHTLDDGLRHHFDGWGRKLIDLIEALLGELLSAIERARAQAGEGLIESIESGDHAPQAALYNAFAILFAEQRATLNRFPRRFVDFYYGQVLDQHGLAPQPDSLFLTFTRAKDAQQASVPHGALFSAGTDAGGAAINYAAQ
;
A
#
# COMPACT_ATOMS: atom_id res chain seq x y z
N MET A 1 -27.79 -16.24 -30.15
CA MET A 1 -26.88 -15.25 -29.55
C MET A 1 -25.49 -15.47 -30.11
N ALA A 2 -25.11 -14.69 -31.13
CA ALA A 2 -23.78 -14.75 -31.73
C ALA A 2 -23.03 -13.51 -31.24
N GLY A 3 -21.87 -13.71 -30.59
CA GLY A 3 -20.99 -12.63 -30.16
C GLY A 3 -20.48 -11.79 -31.34
N PRO A 4 -20.01 -10.55 -31.10
CA PRO A 4 -19.57 -9.66 -32.16
C PRO A 4 -18.42 -10.33 -32.94
N ARG A 5 -18.63 -10.51 -34.24
CA ARG A 5 -17.62 -11.05 -35.16
C ARG A 5 -16.40 -10.15 -35.12
N ALA A 6 -15.25 -10.72 -34.75
CA ALA A 6 -13.95 -10.08 -34.86
C ALA A 6 -13.74 -9.59 -36.30
N GLY A 7 -13.74 -8.27 -36.49
CA GLY A 7 -13.41 -7.65 -37.76
C GLY A 7 -12.00 -8.05 -38.18
N ARG A 8 -11.88 -8.65 -39.37
CA ARG A 8 -10.60 -9.05 -39.95
C ARG A 8 -9.87 -7.78 -40.40
N ILE A 9 -8.82 -7.39 -39.68
CA ILE A 9 -8.00 -6.22 -39.97
C ILE A 9 -7.22 -6.50 -41.27
N LEU A 10 -7.31 -5.58 -42.26
CA LEU A 10 -6.79 -5.75 -43.63
C LEU A 10 -5.41 -5.07 -43.84
N ASN A 11 -4.82 -4.41 -42.84
CA ASN A 11 -3.42 -3.97 -42.88
C ASN A 11 -2.76 -4.07 -41.49
N ASP A 12 -1.43 -4.04 -41.44
CA ASP A 12 -0.65 -4.06 -40.18
C ASP A 12 -0.66 -2.71 -39.44
N ALA A 13 -1.55 -1.78 -39.80
CA ALA A 13 -1.64 -0.50 -39.11
C ALA A 13 -2.44 -0.64 -37.81
N THR A 14 -1.96 0.06 -36.78
CA THR A 14 -2.55 0.07 -35.45
C THR A 14 -3.97 0.62 -35.50
N SER A 15 -4.97 -0.20 -35.14
CA SER A 15 -6.36 0.25 -35.06
C SER A 15 -6.54 1.28 -33.92
N GLN A 16 -7.66 2.00 -33.90
CA GLN A 16 -7.98 2.89 -32.76
C GLN A 16 -8.07 2.10 -31.45
N LEU A 17 -8.60 0.88 -31.49
CA LEU A 17 -8.68 -0.04 -30.34
C LEU A 17 -7.29 -0.45 -29.85
N ASP A 18 -6.36 -0.71 -30.75
CA ASP A 18 -4.98 -1.05 -30.40
C ASP A 18 -4.22 0.16 -29.82
N ARG A 19 -4.49 1.37 -30.33
CA ARG A 19 -3.99 2.62 -29.74
C ARG A 19 -4.52 2.87 -28.34
N ALA A 20 -5.80 2.61 -28.09
CA ALA A 20 -6.40 2.73 -26.75
C ALA A 20 -5.83 1.69 -25.77
N ARG A 21 -5.54 0.47 -26.24
CA ARG A 21 -4.92 -0.60 -25.42
C ARG A 21 -3.44 -0.35 -25.12
N GLY A 22 -2.70 0.30 -26.03
CA GLY A 22 -1.30 0.69 -25.85
C GLY A 22 -1.12 2.08 -25.24
N ALA A 23 -2.20 2.81 -24.97
CA ALA A 23 -2.14 4.12 -24.36
C ALA A 23 -1.56 3.99 -22.94
N PRO A 24 -0.71 4.93 -22.49
CA PRO A 24 -0.31 4.99 -21.09
C PRO A 24 -1.56 4.97 -20.21
N ALA A 25 -1.53 4.23 -19.12
CA ALA A 25 -2.58 4.22 -18.11
C ALA A 25 -2.23 5.28 -17.06
N PRO A 26 -2.59 6.57 -17.24
CA PRO A 26 -2.14 7.64 -16.35
C PRO A 26 -2.56 7.40 -14.91
N ASP A 27 -3.69 6.74 -14.71
CA ASP A 27 -4.28 6.48 -13.39
C ASP A 27 -3.52 5.39 -12.60
N THR A 28 -2.58 4.67 -13.24
CA THR A 28 -1.73 3.67 -12.57
C THR A 28 -0.44 4.26 -12.00
N VAL A 29 -0.13 5.52 -12.31
CA VAL A 29 1.09 6.18 -11.86
C VAL A 29 0.70 7.36 -10.96
N ALA A 30 1.07 7.30 -9.69
CA ALA A 30 0.98 8.44 -8.78
C ALA A 30 2.30 9.22 -8.78
N VAL A 31 2.23 10.56 -8.79
CA VAL A 31 3.41 11.42 -8.59
C VAL A 31 3.94 11.26 -7.18
N ASP A 32 3.03 11.21 -6.21
CA ASP A 32 3.31 10.79 -4.84
C ASP A 32 2.28 9.73 -4.44
N GLY A 33 2.75 8.48 -4.37
CA GLY A 33 1.94 7.30 -4.10
C GLY A 33 1.77 6.96 -2.62
N ARG A 34 2.30 7.78 -1.70
CA ARG A 34 2.21 7.50 -0.26
C ARG A 34 0.75 7.47 0.19
N SER A 35 0.40 6.67 1.18
CA SER A 35 -0.89 6.73 1.86
C SER A 35 -0.91 7.81 2.95
N LEU A 36 -2.08 8.12 3.53
CA LEU A 36 -2.13 9.00 4.72
C LEU A 36 -1.35 8.39 5.88
N ALA A 37 -1.49 7.08 6.12
CA ALA A 37 -0.72 6.37 7.14
C ALA A 37 0.79 6.48 6.92
N GLN A 38 1.27 6.38 5.68
CA GLN A 38 2.70 6.56 5.37
C GLN A 38 3.17 8.00 5.60
N LEU A 39 2.33 9.01 5.30
CA LEU A 39 2.64 10.40 5.64
C LEU A 39 2.67 10.62 7.16
N LEU A 40 1.73 10.06 7.90
CA LEU A 40 1.70 10.17 9.35
C LEU A 40 2.92 9.48 9.99
N ALA A 41 3.20 8.23 9.61
CA ALA A 41 4.34 7.46 10.10
C ALA A 41 5.70 8.11 9.73
N PHE A 42 5.76 8.90 8.66
CA PHE A 42 6.99 9.55 8.21
C PHE A 42 7.60 10.47 9.28
N ALA A 43 6.80 11.16 10.10
CA ALA A 43 7.31 12.09 11.11
C ALA A 43 8.27 11.41 12.09
N ALA A 44 7.91 10.23 12.58
CA ALA A 44 8.73 9.52 13.56
C ALA A 44 10.07 9.06 12.95
N GLY A 45 10.07 8.63 11.68
CA GLY A 45 11.29 8.31 10.94
C GLY A 45 12.15 9.53 10.63
N TYR A 46 11.53 10.65 10.28
CA TYR A 46 12.24 11.91 10.09
C TYR A 46 12.87 12.42 11.39
N GLY A 47 12.19 12.19 12.52
CA GLY A 47 12.68 12.52 13.86
C GLY A 47 14.04 11.89 14.19
N GLU A 48 14.33 10.68 13.71
CA GLU A 48 15.64 10.02 13.92
C GLU A 48 16.81 10.78 13.29
N LEU A 49 16.54 11.54 12.22
CA LEU A 49 17.57 12.31 11.53
C LEU A 49 17.94 13.60 12.27
N ILE A 50 17.12 14.00 13.23
CA ILE A 50 17.32 15.22 14.00
C ILE A 50 17.78 14.81 15.40
N ARG A 51 19.05 15.07 15.70
CA ARG A 51 19.60 14.84 17.05
C ARG A 51 19.42 16.07 17.91
N PHE A 52 19.19 15.87 19.20
CA PHE A 52 19.27 16.93 20.20
C PHE A 52 20.40 16.66 21.19
N TYR A 53 20.89 17.72 21.79
CA TYR A 53 22.04 17.72 22.70
C TYR A 53 21.60 18.17 24.09
N ASP A 54 22.23 17.61 25.12
CA ASP A 54 22.03 18.05 26.49
C ASP A 54 22.76 19.38 26.78
N LEU A 55 22.69 19.84 28.04
CA LEU A 55 23.33 21.08 28.48
C LEU A 55 24.87 21.02 28.44
N ASP A 56 25.45 19.83 28.30
CA ASP A 56 26.90 19.60 28.16
C ASP A 56 27.32 19.44 26.69
N ASP A 57 26.43 19.75 25.73
CA ASP A 57 26.63 19.57 24.29
C ASP A 57 26.92 18.10 23.89
N ARG A 58 26.37 17.14 24.64
CA ARG A 58 26.44 15.71 24.29
C ARG A 58 25.17 15.25 23.61
N PRO A 59 25.24 14.38 22.58
CA PRO A 59 24.05 13.80 21.97
C PRO A 59 23.20 13.09 23.02
N ALA A 60 21.97 13.57 23.22
CA ALA A 60 21.05 13.07 24.24
C ALA A 60 19.87 12.28 23.64
N GLY A 61 19.78 12.21 22.32
CA GLY A 61 18.77 11.43 21.61
C GLY A 61 18.39 12.06 20.27
N ASP A 62 17.22 11.67 19.79
CA ASP A 62 16.63 12.17 18.55
C ASP A 62 15.12 12.43 18.73
N TRP A 63 14.53 13.11 17.76
CA TRP A 63 13.14 13.56 17.87
C TRP A 63 12.09 12.49 17.52
N SER A 64 12.48 11.24 17.30
CA SER A 64 11.51 10.17 16.94
C SER A 64 10.46 9.93 18.03
N ALA A 65 10.90 9.89 19.30
CA ALA A 65 10.04 9.69 20.46
C ALA A 65 8.98 10.80 20.64
N PHE A 66 9.30 12.02 20.17
CA PHE A 66 8.40 13.16 20.24
C PHE A 66 7.14 12.98 19.36
N PHE A 67 7.26 12.24 18.26
CA PHE A 67 6.14 11.91 17.37
C PHE A 67 5.53 10.55 17.71
N ALA A 68 6.36 9.54 17.98
CA ALA A 68 5.89 8.18 18.23
C ALA A 68 5.10 8.02 19.54
N ALA A 69 5.19 8.98 20.46
CA ALA A 69 4.35 9.00 21.65
C ALA A 69 2.85 9.25 21.34
N ASP A 70 2.53 9.80 20.15
CA ASP A 70 1.15 10.05 19.74
C ASP A 70 0.48 8.76 19.19
N PRO A 71 -0.71 8.38 19.68
CA PRO A 71 -1.39 7.17 19.23
C PRO A 71 -1.69 7.13 17.73
N THR A 72 -1.99 8.28 17.10
CA THR A 72 -2.24 8.36 15.64
C THR A 72 -1.01 7.90 14.87
N ILE A 73 0.18 8.31 15.31
CA ILE A 73 1.45 7.91 14.69
C ILE A 73 1.69 6.41 14.89
N GLY A 74 1.42 5.88 16.09
CA GLY A 74 1.52 4.44 16.37
C GLY A 74 0.63 3.59 15.44
N TYR A 75 -0.64 3.96 15.27
CA TYR A 75 -1.54 3.29 14.31
C TYR A 75 -1.10 3.45 12.87
N ALA A 76 -0.64 4.65 12.50
CA ALA A 76 -0.13 4.93 11.18
C ALA A 76 1.10 4.08 10.83
N MET A 77 2.02 3.86 11.77
CA MET A 77 3.19 2.99 11.59
C MET A 77 2.77 1.54 11.30
N GLN A 78 1.75 1.03 11.98
CA GLN A 78 1.22 -0.31 11.70
C GLN A 78 0.66 -0.39 10.28
N LEU A 79 -0.17 0.58 9.88
CA LEU A 79 -0.79 0.63 8.56
C LEU A 79 0.22 0.86 7.42
N ALA A 80 1.29 1.62 7.68
CA ALA A 80 2.30 1.99 6.70
C ALA A 80 3.21 0.82 6.29
N ILE A 81 3.26 -0.27 7.06
CA ILE A 81 4.04 -1.46 6.72
C ILE A 81 3.53 -2.10 5.42
N ASP A 82 4.43 -2.28 4.45
CA ASP A 82 4.23 -3.21 3.33
C ASP A 82 4.59 -4.63 3.80
N LEU A 83 3.58 -5.34 4.32
CA LEU A 83 3.78 -6.66 4.91
C LEU A 83 4.27 -7.71 3.90
N PRO A 84 3.73 -7.78 2.66
CA PRO A 84 4.29 -8.66 1.61
C PRO A 84 5.77 -8.40 1.30
N GLU A 85 6.18 -7.15 1.18
CA GLU A 85 7.59 -6.79 0.95
C GLU A 85 8.47 -7.22 2.14
N VAL A 86 8.01 -6.95 3.37
CA VAL A 86 8.71 -7.36 4.60
C VAL A 86 8.84 -8.88 4.70
N GLU A 87 7.78 -9.64 4.44
CA GLU A 87 7.81 -11.10 4.48
C GLU A 87 8.83 -11.64 3.46
N THR A 88 8.83 -11.09 2.25
CA THR A 88 9.78 -11.47 1.20
C THR A 88 11.22 -11.20 1.63
N ALA A 89 11.49 -9.99 2.14
CA ALA A 89 12.81 -9.60 2.62
C ALA A 89 13.31 -10.48 3.78
N LEU A 90 12.43 -10.82 4.73
CA LEU A 90 12.76 -11.70 5.86
C LEU A 90 13.05 -13.14 5.40
N ARG A 91 12.26 -13.65 4.45
CA ARG A 91 12.46 -14.97 3.85
C ARG A 91 13.81 -15.06 3.15
N ASP A 92 14.15 -14.03 2.37
CA ASP A 92 15.44 -13.94 1.69
C ASP A 92 16.59 -13.86 2.71
N LEU A 93 16.47 -13.03 3.76
CA LEU A 93 17.47 -12.95 4.84
C LEU A 93 17.65 -14.29 5.56
N LEU A 94 16.58 -15.04 5.83
CA LEU A 94 16.66 -16.37 6.45
C LEU A 94 17.36 -17.39 5.55
N ARG A 95 17.03 -17.42 4.26
CA ARG A 95 17.69 -18.28 3.26
C ARG A 95 19.19 -17.99 3.24
N ASP A 96 19.54 -16.71 3.23
CA ASP A 96 20.90 -16.23 3.19
C ASP A 96 21.71 -16.56 4.45
N VAL A 97 21.09 -16.46 5.64
CA VAL A 97 21.73 -16.87 6.91
C VAL A 97 22.01 -18.38 6.94
N ARG A 98 21.15 -19.18 6.28
CA ARG A 98 21.31 -20.64 6.17
C ARG A 98 22.37 -21.05 5.13
N ASP A 99 22.82 -20.15 4.26
CA ASP A 99 23.83 -20.49 3.25
C ASP A 99 25.19 -20.84 3.92
N PRO A 100 25.72 -22.06 3.73
CA PRO A 100 27.00 -22.46 4.29
C PRO A 100 28.20 -21.74 3.66
N ARG A 101 28.05 -21.14 2.47
CA ARG A 101 29.16 -20.62 1.64
C ARG A 101 29.78 -19.33 2.16
N ASP A 102 29.10 -18.60 3.04
CA ASP A 102 29.55 -17.29 3.54
C ASP A 102 29.41 -17.17 5.07
N PRO A 103 30.28 -17.86 5.83
CA PRO A 103 30.23 -17.86 7.29
C PRO A 103 30.59 -16.50 7.91
N GLU A 104 31.40 -15.67 7.24
CA GLU A 104 31.79 -14.34 7.73
C GLU A 104 30.63 -13.35 7.65
N ALA A 105 29.88 -13.32 6.54
CA ALA A 105 28.71 -12.45 6.45
C ALA A 105 27.52 -12.93 7.28
N ARG A 106 27.46 -14.22 7.64
CA ARG A 106 26.34 -14.80 8.39
C ARG A 106 26.05 -14.06 9.69
N GLY A 107 27.09 -13.69 10.44
CA GLY A 107 26.92 -12.93 11.69
C GLY A 107 26.33 -11.54 11.48
N HIS A 108 26.70 -10.87 10.38
CA HIS A 108 26.10 -9.59 10.02
C HIS A 108 24.62 -9.76 9.60
N ARG A 109 24.32 -10.77 8.77
CA ARG A 109 22.95 -11.07 8.32
C ARG A 109 22.04 -11.43 9.51
N LEU A 110 22.53 -12.19 10.47
CA LEU A 110 21.76 -12.54 11.67
C LEU A 110 21.49 -11.32 12.56
N ARG A 111 22.45 -10.40 12.73
CA ARG A 111 22.21 -9.13 13.42
C ARG A 111 21.17 -8.28 12.72
N ARG A 112 21.22 -8.20 11.38
CA ARG A 112 20.21 -7.51 10.58
C ARG A 112 18.83 -8.14 10.76
N LEU A 113 18.74 -9.46 10.84
CA LEU A 113 17.50 -10.19 11.10
C LEU A 113 16.95 -9.88 12.51
N LEU A 114 17.80 -9.90 13.54
CA LEU A 114 17.42 -9.54 14.91
C LEU A 114 16.96 -8.09 15.00
N ALA A 115 17.65 -7.16 14.34
CA ALA A 115 17.25 -5.76 14.26
C ALA A 115 15.87 -5.61 13.58
N ALA A 116 15.63 -6.33 12.48
CA ALA A 116 14.32 -6.33 11.81
C ALA A 116 13.21 -6.89 12.73
N ILE A 117 13.48 -7.96 13.48
CA ILE A 117 12.52 -8.49 14.47
C ILE A 117 12.19 -7.46 15.54
N VAL A 118 13.20 -6.80 16.12
CA VAL A 118 13.00 -5.75 17.12
C VAL A 118 12.20 -4.59 16.54
N HIS A 119 12.49 -4.20 15.29
CA HIS A 119 11.77 -3.14 14.61
C HIS A 119 10.28 -3.48 14.45
N LEU A 120 9.98 -4.70 14.01
CA LEU A 120 8.62 -5.20 13.83
C LEU A 120 7.87 -5.37 15.16
N LEU A 121 8.55 -5.83 16.22
CA LEU A 121 8.01 -5.90 17.57
C LEU A 121 7.65 -4.51 18.13
N ALA A 122 8.50 -3.52 17.90
CA ALA A 122 8.21 -2.14 18.31
C ALA A 122 6.99 -1.58 17.56
N ILE A 123 6.90 -1.77 16.24
CA ILE A 123 5.70 -1.33 15.49
C ILE A 123 4.44 -2.06 15.98
N LEU A 124 4.54 -3.35 16.29
CA LEU A 124 3.42 -4.11 16.88
C LEU A 124 2.95 -3.48 18.20
N ASP A 125 3.87 -3.09 19.07
CA ASP A 125 3.60 -2.44 20.35
C ASP A 125 3.28 -0.93 20.23
N ARG A 126 3.19 -0.40 18.99
CA ARG A 126 3.01 1.04 18.69
C ARG A 126 4.08 1.90 19.37
N ASP A 127 5.29 1.38 19.43
CA ASP A 127 6.47 2.03 19.95
C ASP A 127 7.42 2.37 18.80
N TRP A 128 8.32 3.34 19.02
CA TRP A 128 9.30 3.67 18.00
C TRP A 128 10.40 2.61 17.96
N PRO A 129 10.63 1.99 16.79
CA PRO A 129 11.62 0.95 16.67
C PRO A 129 13.04 1.39 16.87
N GLY A 130 13.41 2.69 16.86
CA GLY A 130 14.68 3.25 17.34
C GLY A 130 15.99 2.62 16.85
N GLY A 131 17.11 3.28 17.14
CA GLY A 131 18.45 2.72 16.89
C GLY A 131 18.89 1.66 17.92
N GLY A 132 20.07 1.06 17.72
CA GLY A 132 20.76 0.25 18.72
C GLY A 132 20.96 -1.21 18.38
N ASP A 133 21.63 -1.94 19.27
CA ASP A 133 21.95 -3.35 19.09
C ASP A 133 20.70 -4.23 19.18
N GLY A 134 20.38 -4.91 18.07
CA GLY A 134 19.17 -5.74 17.96
C GLY A 134 19.16 -6.90 18.94
N GLU A 135 20.32 -7.46 19.30
CA GLU A 135 20.40 -8.54 20.28
C GLU A 135 20.03 -8.05 21.69
N ALA A 136 20.69 -6.98 22.18
CA ALA A 136 20.41 -6.40 23.48
C ALA A 136 18.94 -5.97 23.60
N ARG A 137 18.39 -5.36 22.54
CA ARG A 137 16.99 -4.92 22.53
C ARG A 137 16.03 -6.09 22.51
N LEU A 138 16.29 -7.14 21.72
CA LEU A 138 15.44 -8.33 21.72
C LEU A 138 15.44 -9.02 23.10
N ARG A 139 16.59 -9.07 23.78
CA ARG A 139 16.70 -9.60 25.15
C ARG A 139 15.88 -8.80 26.16
N ALA A 140 15.88 -7.48 26.03
CA ALA A 140 15.18 -6.55 26.93
C ALA A 140 13.69 -6.37 26.58
N HIS A 141 13.27 -6.72 25.36
CA HIS A 141 11.93 -6.43 24.87
C HIS A 141 10.84 -7.11 25.73
N ARG A 142 9.80 -6.34 26.03
CA ARG A 142 8.62 -6.74 26.78
C ARG A 142 7.39 -6.31 25.99
N LEU A 143 6.64 -7.29 25.51
CA LEU A 143 5.40 -7.06 24.78
C LEU A 143 4.42 -6.26 25.66
N ARG A 144 3.87 -5.18 25.12
CA ARG A 144 2.89 -4.35 25.83
C ARG A 144 1.47 -4.93 25.71
N GLY A 145 1.16 -5.57 24.58
CA GLY A 145 -0.15 -6.14 24.28
C GLY A 145 -0.33 -7.62 24.64
N HIS A 146 -1.58 -8.10 24.66
CA HIS A 146 -1.88 -9.52 24.85
C HIS A 146 -1.69 -10.30 23.55
N HIS A 147 -0.51 -10.91 23.39
CA HIS A 147 -0.16 -11.74 22.23
C HIS A 147 0.16 -13.18 22.66
N PRO A 148 -0.86 -14.02 22.94
CA PRO A 148 -0.66 -15.31 23.61
C PRO A 148 0.22 -16.29 22.82
N ALA A 149 0.22 -16.21 21.49
CA ALA A 149 1.07 -17.05 20.64
C ALA A 149 2.52 -16.52 20.51
N LEU A 150 2.72 -15.21 20.63
CA LEU A 150 4.02 -14.56 20.46
C LEU A 150 4.89 -14.65 21.73
N HIS A 151 4.27 -14.50 22.91
CA HIS A 151 4.95 -14.59 24.21
C HIS A 151 5.84 -15.83 24.37
N PRO A 152 5.37 -17.07 24.12
CA PRO A 152 6.21 -18.25 24.28
C PRO A 152 7.36 -18.31 23.28
N GLN A 153 7.16 -17.87 22.03
CA GLN A 153 8.24 -17.87 21.04
C GLN A 153 9.32 -16.85 21.37
N LEU A 154 8.92 -15.63 21.77
CA LEU A 154 9.85 -14.59 22.20
C LEU A 154 10.66 -15.06 23.43
N ALA A 155 10.00 -15.65 24.42
CA ALA A 155 10.66 -16.17 25.61
C ALA A 155 11.70 -17.26 25.27
N ARG A 156 11.40 -18.15 24.33
CA ARG A 156 12.34 -19.19 23.87
C ARG A 156 13.58 -18.59 23.19
N VAL A 157 13.41 -17.59 22.33
CA VAL A 157 14.53 -16.89 21.69
C VAL A 157 15.37 -16.15 22.74
N GLN A 158 14.74 -15.41 23.65
CA GLN A 158 15.42 -14.69 24.74
C GLN A 158 16.20 -15.65 25.66
N GLN A 159 15.63 -16.80 26.00
CA GLN A 159 16.30 -17.83 26.81
C GLN A 159 17.49 -18.48 26.05
N HIS A 160 17.39 -18.61 24.73
CA HIS A 160 18.50 -19.17 23.94
C HIS A 160 19.66 -18.18 23.83
N LEU A 161 19.35 -16.89 23.64
CA LEU A 161 20.32 -15.80 23.64
C LEU A 161 20.90 -15.54 25.03
N SER A 162 20.22 -15.83 26.14
CA SER A 162 20.80 -15.58 27.46
C SER A 162 22.00 -16.47 27.80
N ARG A 163 22.18 -17.59 27.08
CA ARG A 163 23.25 -18.58 27.34
C ARG A 163 24.61 -18.20 26.72
N HIS A 164 24.60 -17.50 25.59
CA HIS A 164 25.79 -17.08 24.86
C HIS A 164 25.53 -15.72 24.21
N THR A 165 26.56 -14.90 24.04
CA THR A 165 26.44 -13.74 23.13
C THR A 165 26.31 -14.26 21.70
N LEU A 166 25.70 -13.46 20.82
CA LEU A 166 25.60 -13.84 19.40
C LEU A 166 26.98 -14.13 18.79
N ASP A 167 27.97 -13.30 19.11
CA ASP A 167 29.34 -13.49 18.64
C ASP A 167 29.98 -14.79 19.12
N ASP A 168 29.84 -15.10 20.42
CA ASP A 168 30.39 -16.31 21.02
C ASP A 168 29.72 -17.57 20.45
N GLY A 169 28.38 -17.59 20.40
CA GLY A 169 27.61 -18.71 19.89
C GLY A 169 27.84 -19.00 18.41
N LEU A 170 28.05 -17.97 17.60
CA LEU A 170 28.34 -18.11 16.17
C LEU A 170 29.77 -18.59 15.89
N ARG A 171 30.76 -18.12 16.64
CA ARG A 171 32.17 -18.47 16.44
C ARG A 171 32.48 -19.91 16.79
N HIS A 172 31.85 -20.44 17.85
CA HIS A 172 32.26 -21.72 18.43
C HIS A 172 31.24 -22.85 18.25
N HIS A 173 29.96 -22.53 17.99
CA HIS A 173 28.88 -23.53 18.09
C HIS A 173 27.82 -23.40 16.99
N PHE A 174 28.18 -22.99 15.77
CA PHE A 174 27.18 -22.73 14.73
C PHE A 174 26.30 -23.94 14.39
N ASP A 175 26.88 -25.12 14.16
CA ASP A 175 26.14 -26.32 13.73
C ASP A 175 25.13 -26.83 14.77
N GLY A 176 25.25 -26.43 16.04
CA GLY A 176 24.29 -26.75 17.10
C GLY A 176 23.51 -25.53 17.57
N TRP A 177 24.20 -24.59 18.21
CA TRP A 177 23.59 -23.41 18.82
C TRP A 177 23.04 -22.44 17.77
N GLY A 178 23.80 -22.18 16.69
CA GLY A 178 23.42 -21.26 15.63
C GLY A 178 22.22 -21.74 14.81
N ARG A 179 22.22 -23.01 14.38
CA ARG A 179 21.08 -23.62 13.68
C ARG A 179 19.81 -23.58 14.54
N LYS A 180 19.91 -23.95 15.81
CA LYS A 180 18.79 -23.88 16.75
C LYS A 180 18.26 -22.45 16.93
N LEU A 181 19.14 -21.45 16.95
CA LEU A 181 18.72 -20.04 17.01
C LEU A 181 17.91 -19.65 15.75
N ILE A 182 18.37 -20.07 14.56
CA ILE A 182 17.65 -19.80 13.31
C ILE A 182 16.24 -20.41 13.33
N ASP A 183 16.10 -21.66 13.79
CA ASP A 183 14.79 -22.32 13.87
C ASP A 183 13.85 -21.65 14.89
N LEU A 184 14.39 -21.17 16.02
CA LEU A 184 13.62 -20.39 17.00
C LEU A 184 13.19 -19.03 16.43
N ILE A 185 14.07 -18.37 15.66
CA ILE A 185 13.76 -17.12 14.98
C ILE A 185 12.67 -17.33 13.92
N GLU A 186 12.76 -18.37 13.11
CA GLU A 186 11.75 -18.66 12.08
C GLU A 186 10.36 -18.89 12.72
N ALA A 187 10.29 -19.63 13.82
CA ALA A 187 9.05 -19.80 14.59
C ALA A 187 8.53 -18.47 15.18
N LEU A 188 9.41 -17.62 15.71
CA LEU A 188 9.05 -16.29 16.21
C LEU A 188 8.51 -15.40 15.09
N LEU A 189 9.14 -15.42 13.92
CA LEU A 189 8.75 -14.61 12.76
C LEU A 189 7.35 -14.99 12.26
N GLY A 190 7.02 -16.27 12.18
CA GLY A 190 5.67 -16.71 11.82
C GLY A 190 4.61 -16.11 12.73
N GLU A 191 4.79 -16.23 14.06
CA GLU A 191 3.85 -15.66 15.03
C GLU A 191 3.82 -14.12 15.01
N LEU A 192 4.97 -13.48 14.78
CA LEU A 192 5.09 -12.03 14.71
C LEU A 192 4.38 -11.47 13.49
N LEU A 193 4.57 -12.06 12.31
CA LEU A 193 3.91 -11.61 11.07
C LEU A 193 2.39 -11.76 11.20
N SER A 194 1.90 -12.89 11.73
CA SER A 194 0.47 -13.06 12.02
C SER A 194 -0.05 -12.09 13.09
N ALA A 195 0.76 -11.70 14.08
CA ALA A 195 0.39 -10.68 15.05
C ALA A 195 0.29 -9.29 14.40
N ILE A 196 1.22 -8.94 13.52
CA ILE A 196 1.23 -7.67 12.79
C ILE A 196 0.06 -7.59 11.83
N GLU A 197 -0.26 -8.66 11.10
CA GLU A 197 -1.41 -8.71 10.20
C GLU A 197 -2.72 -8.42 10.96
N ARG A 198 -2.91 -9.07 12.11
CA ARG A 198 -4.05 -8.81 13.00
C ARG A 198 -4.08 -7.37 13.52
N ALA A 199 -2.94 -6.84 13.94
CA ALA A 199 -2.84 -5.46 14.41
C ALA A 199 -3.17 -4.46 13.28
N ARG A 200 -2.69 -4.69 12.06
CA ARG A 200 -2.99 -3.87 10.87
C ARG A 200 -4.47 -3.87 10.54
N ALA A 201 -5.14 -5.01 10.63
CA ALA A 201 -6.57 -5.12 10.40
C ALA A 201 -7.40 -4.25 11.38
N GLN A 202 -6.92 -4.07 12.61
CA GLN A 202 -7.58 -3.24 13.64
C GLN A 202 -7.08 -1.78 13.64
N ALA A 203 -5.88 -1.53 13.12
CA ALA A 203 -5.24 -0.21 13.17
C ALA A 203 -5.99 0.86 12.37
N GLY A 204 -6.76 0.47 11.34
CA GLY A 204 -7.57 1.41 10.56
C GLY A 204 -8.63 2.11 11.40
N GLU A 205 -9.40 1.36 12.17
CA GLU A 205 -10.42 1.90 13.07
C GLU A 205 -9.78 2.74 14.18
N GLY A 206 -8.71 2.21 14.81
CA GLY A 206 -7.99 2.92 15.86
C GLY A 206 -7.32 4.22 15.39
N LEU A 207 -6.87 4.28 14.13
CA LEU A 207 -6.35 5.52 13.54
C LEU A 207 -7.44 6.59 13.44
N ILE A 208 -8.62 6.23 12.93
CA ILE A 208 -9.74 7.16 12.77
C ILE A 208 -10.20 7.66 14.14
N GLU A 209 -10.43 6.75 15.09
CA GLU A 209 -10.81 7.10 16.46
C GLU A 209 -9.78 8.03 17.12
N SER A 210 -8.48 7.74 16.94
CA SER A 210 -7.43 8.57 17.49
C SER A 210 -7.43 9.98 16.90
N ILE A 211 -7.66 10.15 15.60
CA ILE A 211 -7.70 11.47 14.96
C ILE A 211 -8.94 12.26 15.44
N GLU A 212 -10.07 11.58 15.62
CA GLU A 212 -11.33 12.19 16.04
C GLU A 212 -11.36 12.56 17.53
N SER A 213 -10.60 11.86 18.37
CA SER A 213 -10.57 12.13 19.81
C SER A 213 -10.05 13.54 20.14
N GLY A 214 -9.17 14.09 19.30
CA GLY A 214 -8.53 15.39 19.52
C GLY A 214 -7.57 15.43 20.71
N ASP A 215 -7.31 14.29 21.37
CA ASP A 215 -6.42 14.17 22.53
C ASP A 215 -4.98 13.95 22.09
N HIS A 216 -4.43 15.00 21.47
CA HIS A 216 -3.08 15.02 20.93
C HIS A 216 -2.24 16.08 21.62
N ALA A 217 -0.96 15.78 21.81
CA ALA A 217 -0.01 16.81 22.17
C ALA A 217 0.08 17.86 21.02
N PRO A 218 0.23 19.17 21.32
CA PRO A 218 0.14 20.22 20.31
C PRO A 218 1.04 20.02 19.09
N GLN A 219 2.23 19.47 19.30
CA GLN A 219 3.18 19.13 18.24
C GLN A 219 2.67 18.05 17.26
N ALA A 220 2.02 17.02 17.80
CA ALA A 220 1.54 15.89 17.04
C ALA A 220 0.26 16.30 16.32
N ALA A 221 -0.60 17.07 16.98
CA ALA A 221 -1.76 17.70 16.36
C ALA A 221 -1.37 18.56 15.14
N LEU A 222 -0.31 19.36 15.25
CA LEU A 222 0.17 20.19 14.14
C LEU A 222 0.63 19.33 12.96
N TYR A 223 1.38 18.26 13.22
CA TYR A 223 1.82 17.35 12.17
C TYR A 223 0.65 16.56 11.55
N ASN A 224 -0.29 16.09 12.37
CA ASN A 224 -1.50 15.40 11.93
C ASN A 224 -2.32 16.31 10.99
N ALA A 225 -2.53 17.56 11.39
CA ALA A 225 -3.22 18.55 10.56
C ALA A 225 -2.49 18.79 9.23
N PHE A 226 -1.16 18.92 9.26
CA PHE A 226 -0.35 19.01 8.04
C PHE A 226 -0.55 17.79 7.14
N ALA A 227 -0.42 16.56 7.67
CA ALA A 227 -0.53 15.34 6.88
C ALA A 227 -1.92 15.18 6.24
N ILE A 228 -2.98 15.54 6.97
CA ILE A 228 -4.36 15.54 6.48
C ILE A 228 -4.54 16.57 5.36
N LEU A 229 -4.12 17.83 5.57
CA LEU A 229 -4.23 18.88 4.55
C LEU A 229 -3.38 18.59 3.31
N PHE A 230 -2.20 17.99 3.51
CA PHE A 230 -1.31 17.62 2.42
C PHE A 230 -1.88 16.48 1.56
N ALA A 231 -2.68 15.58 2.14
CA ALA A 231 -3.33 14.51 1.38
C ALA A 231 -4.24 15.04 0.25
N GLU A 232 -4.94 16.17 0.47
CA GLU A 232 -5.76 16.84 -0.55
C GLU A 232 -4.90 17.45 -1.67
N GLN A 233 -3.77 18.06 -1.31
CA GLN A 233 -2.82 18.59 -2.30
C GLN A 233 -2.20 17.45 -3.12
N ARG A 234 -1.89 16.31 -2.49
CA ARG A 234 -1.40 15.11 -3.17
C ARG A 234 -2.43 14.56 -4.16
N ALA A 235 -3.71 14.54 -3.80
CA ALA A 235 -4.78 14.13 -4.72
C ALA A 235 -4.81 15.02 -5.97
N THR A 236 -4.55 16.33 -5.81
CA THR A 236 -4.42 17.26 -6.94
C THR A 236 -3.16 17.01 -7.76
N LEU A 237 -2.01 16.79 -7.12
CA LEU A 237 -0.74 16.45 -7.80
C LEU A 237 -0.86 15.16 -8.61
N ASN A 238 -1.53 14.15 -8.07
CA ASN A 238 -1.73 12.86 -8.75
C ASN A 238 -2.68 12.92 -9.95
N ARG A 239 -3.33 14.07 -10.22
CA ARG A 239 -4.03 14.31 -11.50
C ARG A 239 -3.08 14.69 -12.64
N PHE A 240 -1.82 14.99 -12.35
CA PHE A 240 -0.85 15.41 -13.36
C PHE A 240 -0.66 14.39 -14.51
N PRO A 241 -0.48 13.08 -14.25
CA PRO A 241 -0.29 12.10 -15.33
C PRO A 241 -1.49 12.08 -16.29
N ARG A 242 -2.72 12.15 -15.75
CA ARG A 242 -3.94 12.21 -16.56
C ARG A 242 -3.97 13.47 -17.42
N ARG A 243 -3.70 14.63 -16.82
CA ARG A 243 -3.62 15.92 -17.53
C ARG A 243 -2.56 15.91 -18.62
N PHE A 244 -1.43 15.27 -18.38
CA PHE A 244 -0.34 15.15 -19.35
C PHE A 244 -0.75 14.28 -20.56
N VAL A 245 -1.41 13.14 -20.31
CA VAL A 245 -1.95 12.28 -21.37
C VAL A 245 -3.02 13.02 -22.18
N ASP A 246 -3.97 13.68 -21.51
CA ASP A 246 -5.03 14.45 -22.17
C ASP A 246 -4.44 15.61 -23.02
N PHE A 247 -3.40 16.31 -22.51
CA PHE A 247 -2.66 17.33 -23.25
C PHE A 247 -1.96 16.74 -24.48
N TYR A 248 -1.23 15.64 -24.33
CA TYR A 248 -0.46 15.06 -25.41
C TYR A 248 -1.36 14.55 -26.54
N TYR A 249 -2.42 13.80 -26.22
CA TYR A 249 -3.33 13.30 -27.25
C TYR A 249 -4.24 14.39 -27.82
N GLY A 250 -4.81 15.24 -26.96
CA GLY A 250 -5.79 16.24 -27.40
C GLY A 250 -5.19 17.49 -28.06
N GLN A 251 -4.01 17.94 -27.60
CA GLN A 251 -3.42 19.21 -28.08
C GLN A 251 -2.19 19.01 -28.97
N VAL A 252 -1.33 18.03 -28.69
CA VAL A 252 -0.12 17.80 -29.49
C VAL A 252 -0.43 16.93 -30.70
N LEU A 253 -1.17 15.83 -30.51
CA LEU A 253 -1.53 14.90 -31.59
C LEU A 253 -2.88 15.20 -32.24
N ASP A 254 -3.65 16.16 -31.71
CA ASP A 254 -4.98 16.56 -32.18
C ASP A 254 -5.95 15.37 -32.34
N GLN A 255 -5.82 14.38 -31.45
CA GLN A 255 -6.69 13.20 -31.43
C GLN A 255 -7.93 13.49 -30.61
N HIS A 256 -9.05 13.70 -31.31
CA HIS A 256 -10.37 13.83 -30.71
C HIS A 256 -11.13 12.52 -30.79
N GLY A 257 -11.98 12.26 -29.79
CA GLY A 257 -12.91 11.14 -29.83
C GLY A 257 -13.81 11.26 -31.07
N LEU A 258 -14.09 10.14 -31.74
CA LEU A 258 -15.06 10.14 -32.83
C LEU A 258 -16.42 10.59 -32.27
N ALA A 259 -17.10 11.43 -33.04
CA ALA A 259 -18.47 11.78 -32.72
C ALA A 259 -19.31 10.50 -32.60
N PRO A 260 -20.22 10.42 -31.62
CA PRO A 260 -21.12 9.28 -31.51
C PRO A 260 -21.90 9.14 -32.82
N GLN A 261 -21.79 7.97 -33.46
CA GLN A 261 -22.62 7.65 -34.61
C GLN A 261 -23.98 7.16 -34.09
N PRO A 262 -25.10 7.74 -34.56
CA PRO A 262 -26.42 7.25 -34.18
C PRO A 262 -26.62 5.84 -34.75
N ASP A 263 -27.25 4.97 -33.96
CA ASP A 263 -27.64 3.65 -34.42
C ASP A 263 -28.81 3.72 -35.42
N SER A 264 -28.88 2.71 -36.30
CA SER A 264 -29.97 2.54 -37.25
C SER A 264 -30.64 1.19 -37.03
N LEU A 265 -31.97 1.16 -37.14
CA LEU A 265 -32.77 -0.06 -37.03
C LEU A 265 -33.93 -0.05 -38.02
N PHE A 266 -34.53 -1.22 -38.24
CA PHE A 266 -35.71 -1.37 -39.08
C PHE A 266 -36.98 -1.42 -38.22
N LEU A 267 -38.00 -0.69 -38.65
CA LEU A 267 -39.34 -0.72 -38.05
C LEU A 267 -40.30 -1.48 -38.96
N THR A 268 -41.14 -2.32 -38.37
CA THR A 268 -42.22 -3.02 -39.08
C THR A 268 -43.55 -2.40 -38.70
N PHE A 269 -44.33 -1.99 -39.70
CA PHE A 269 -45.64 -1.38 -39.49
C PHE A 269 -46.75 -2.35 -39.89
N THR A 270 -47.77 -2.45 -39.04
CA THR A 270 -49.01 -3.16 -39.36
C THR A 270 -50.10 -2.14 -39.64
N ARG A 271 -50.70 -2.20 -40.84
CA ARG A 271 -51.78 -1.30 -41.25
C ARG A 271 -53.03 -1.56 -40.39
N ALA A 272 -53.70 -0.48 -39.95
CA ALA A 272 -54.99 -0.59 -39.27
C ALA A 272 -56.07 -1.20 -40.20
N LYS A 273 -57.06 -1.90 -39.61
CA LYS A 273 -58.06 -2.68 -40.36
C LYS A 273 -58.88 -1.86 -41.36
N ASP A 274 -59.13 -0.59 -41.05
CA ASP A 274 -59.98 0.29 -41.87
C ASP A 274 -59.18 1.29 -42.73
N ALA A 275 -57.85 1.27 -42.65
CA ALA A 275 -56.99 2.16 -43.42
C ALA A 275 -56.69 1.57 -44.81
N GLN A 276 -57.03 2.28 -45.88
CA GLN A 276 -56.71 1.88 -47.26
C GLN A 276 -55.22 2.12 -47.59
N GLN A 277 -54.65 3.22 -47.10
CA GLN A 277 -53.25 3.62 -47.34
C GLN A 277 -52.68 4.24 -46.06
N ALA A 278 -51.38 4.02 -45.82
CA ALA A 278 -50.62 4.67 -44.75
C ALA A 278 -49.28 5.12 -45.31
N SER A 279 -48.82 6.30 -44.90
CA SER A 279 -47.53 6.88 -45.28
C SER A 279 -46.79 7.29 -44.02
N VAL A 280 -45.49 7.03 -43.99
CA VAL A 280 -44.60 7.51 -42.92
C VAL A 280 -43.75 8.63 -43.52
N PRO A 281 -43.90 9.88 -43.05
CA PRO A 281 -43.11 10.98 -43.56
C PRO A 281 -41.65 10.84 -43.12
N HIS A 282 -40.73 11.31 -43.97
CA HIS A 282 -39.33 11.48 -43.60
C HIS A 282 -39.23 12.36 -42.35
N GLY A 283 -38.42 11.94 -41.38
CA GLY A 283 -38.23 12.61 -40.09
C GLY A 283 -39.29 12.28 -39.04
N ALA A 284 -40.25 11.38 -39.31
CA ALA A 284 -41.19 10.92 -38.29
C ALA A 284 -40.45 10.31 -37.11
N LEU A 285 -40.74 10.78 -35.89
CA LEU A 285 -40.07 10.34 -34.67
C LEU A 285 -40.80 9.14 -34.04
N PHE A 286 -40.02 8.13 -33.67
CA PHE A 286 -40.48 6.92 -33.00
C PHE A 286 -39.74 6.75 -31.68
N SER A 287 -40.48 6.64 -30.57
CA SER A 287 -39.88 6.44 -29.26
C SER A 287 -39.42 5.00 -29.08
N ALA A 288 -38.20 4.83 -28.58
CA ALA A 288 -37.60 3.54 -28.23
C ALA A 288 -37.40 3.39 -26.71
N GLY A 289 -38.18 4.11 -25.90
CA GLY A 289 -38.06 4.12 -24.45
C GLY A 289 -37.19 5.26 -23.93
N THR A 290 -36.54 5.03 -22.80
CA THR A 290 -35.67 6.01 -22.13
C THR A 290 -34.29 5.41 -21.87
N ASP A 291 -33.26 6.24 -21.86
CA ASP A 291 -31.92 5.83 -21.50
C ASP A 291 -31.76 5.65 -19.98
N ALA A 292 -30.56 5.26 -19.54
CA ALA A 292 -30.25 5.09 -18.12
C ALA A 292 -30.37 6.39 -17.28
N GLY A 293 -30.36 7.56 -17.94
CA GLY A 293 -30.58 8.87 -17.32
C GLY A 293 -32.04 9.32 -17.35
N GLY A 294 -32.96 8.54 -17.92
CA GLY A 294 -34.37 8.87 -18.06
C GLY A 294 -34.71 9.76 -19.26
N ALA A 295 -33.76 10.06 -20.15
CA ALA A 295 -34.02 10.83 -21.36
C ALA A 295 -34.64 9.95 -22.46
N ALA A 296 -35.61 10.49 -23.21
CA ALA A 296 -36.30 9.74 -24.25
C ALA A 296 -35.38 9.43 -25.45
N ILE A 297 -35.31 8.17 -25.85
CA ILE A 297 -34.59 7.71 -27.04
C ILE A 297 -35.56 7.75 -28.21
N ASN A 298 -35.22 8.49 -29.27
CA ASN A 298 -36.06 8.63 -30.45
C ASN A 298 -35.29 8.28 -31.73
N TYR A 299 -35.95 7.59 -32.65
CA TYR A 299 -35.46 7.30 -34.00
C TYR A 299 -36.29 8.08 -35.02
N ALA A 300 -35.64 8.60 -36.05
CA ALA A 300 -36.30 9.30 -37.14
C ALA A 300 -36.37 8.40 -38.38
N ALA A 301 -37.52 8.36 -39.07
CA ALA A 301 -37.60 7.73 -40.39
C ALA A 301 -36.73 8.48 -41.41
N GLN A 302 -35.91 7.75 -42.16
CA GLN A 302 -35.19 8.23 -43.34
C GLN A 302 -35.96 7.91 -44.62
#